data_AF-F4GR50-F1
#
_entry.id   AF-F4GR50-F1
#
_cell.length_a   1.000
_cell.length_b   1.000
_cell.length_c   1.000
_cell.angle_alpha   90.00
_cell.angle_beta   90.00
_cell.angle_gamma   90.00
#
_symmetry.space_group_name_H-M   'P 1'
#
loop_
_entity.id
_entity.type
_entity.pdbx_description
1 polymer ?
#
loop_
_entity_poly.entity_id
_entity_poly.type
_entity_poly.pdbx_seq_one_letter_code
_entity_poly.pdbx_strand_id
1 'polypeptide(L)' 'MAKNFESEVTQFLKKYKKEHSDTELRQREGRARLWDKHIDPELQEGFRASKVPLKPYVYQTN' A
#
# COMPACT_ATOMS: atom_id res chain seq x y z
N MET A 1 34.85 15.25 5.91
CA MET A 1 33.51 14.62 5.91
C MET A 1 33.67 13.13 6.15
N ALA A 2 32.92 12.55 7.09
CA ALA A 2 32.93 11.09 7.29
C ALA A 2 32.47 10.43 5.98
N LYS A 3 33.32 9.57 5.42
CA LYS A 3 33.17 9.08 4.03
C LYS A 3 31.90 8.24 3.83
N ASN A 4 31.29 7.75 4.91
CA ASN A 4 30.04 6.97 4.93
C ASN A 4 29.21 7.35 6.17
N PHE A 5 28.68 8.56 6.25
CA PHE A 5 27.71 8.87 7.30
C PHE A 5 26.43 8.04 7.07
N GLU A 6 26.04 7.27 8.08
CA GLU A 6 24.77 6.56 8.11
C GLU A 6 23.94 7.12 9.28
N SER A 7 22.69 7.49 9.03
CA SER A 7 21.83 8.02 10.08
C SER A 7 21.57 6.97 11.15
N GLU A 8 21.41 7.42 12.40
CA GLU A 8 21.09 6.54 13.54
C GLU A 8 19.85 5.69 13.26
N VAL A 9 18.85 6.25 12.59
CA VAL A 9 17.63 5.55 12.19
C VAL A 9 17.94 4.39 11.23
N THR A 10 18.85 4.59 10.28
CA THR A 10 19.21 3.52 9.32
C THR A 10 19.97 2.40 10.03
N GLN A 11 20.89 2.74 10.93
CA GLN A 11 21.60 1.76 11.76
C GLN A 11 20.64 0.96 12.65
N PHE A 12 19.66 1.63 13.27
CA PHE A 12 18.59 1.01 14.05
C PHE A 12 17.78 0.02 13.20
N LEU A 13 17.29 0.44 12.04
CA LEU A 13 16.48 -0.41 11.17
C LEU A 13 17.27 -1.65 10.71
N LYS A 14 18.56 -1.50 10.37
CA LYS A 14 19.43 -2.62 10.02
C LYS A 14 19.60 -3.59 11.18
N LYS A 15 19.82 -3.09 12.41
CA LYS A 15 19.94 -3.93 13.61
C LYS A 15 18.64 -4.66 13.89
N TYR A 16 17.51 -3.96 13.87
CA TYR A 16 16.19 -4.54 14.13
C TYR A 16 15.87 -5.68 13.15
N LYS A 17 16.11 -5.50 11.85
CA LYS A 17 15.87 -6.55 10.84
C LYS A 17 16.79 -7.77 11.00
N LYS A 18 18.00 -7.60 11.55
CA LYS A 18 18.89 -8.72 11.88
C LYS A 18 18.37 -9.52 13.07
N GLU A 19 17.86 -8.84 14.09
CA GLU A 19 17.29 -9.46 15.29
C GLU A 19 15.92 -10.10 15.02
N HIS A 20 15.17 -9.57 14.04
CA HIS A 20 13.80 -9.98 13.70
C HIS A 20 13.70 -10.32 12.21
N SER A 21 14.27 -11.47 11.82
CA SER A 21 14.33 -11.91 10.42
C SER A 21 12.95 -12.13 9.78
N ASP A 22 11.91 -12.31 10.60
CA ASP A 22 10.51 -12.49 10.20
C ASP A 22 9.79 -11.18 9.85
N THR A 23 10.40 -10.01 10.13
CA THR A 23 9.77 -8.69 9.97
C THR A 23 9.24 -8.45 8.56
N GLU A 24 10.01 -8.81 7.54
CA GLU A 24 9.62 -8.63 6.13
C GLU A 24 8.40 -9.49 5.77
N LEU A 25 8.31 -10.71 6.31
CA LEU A 25 7.15 -11.57 6.11
C LEU A 25 5.90 -10.93 6.74
N ARG A 26 5.99 -10.50 8.00
CA ARG A 26 4.89 -9.82 8.70
C ARG A 26 4.45 -8.53 8.00
N GLN A 27 5.38 -7.78 7.42
CA GLN A 27 5.05 -6.59 6.63
C GLN A 27 4.27 -6.94 5.36
N ARG A 28 4.68 -8.00 4.64
CA ARG A 28 3.96 -8.49 3.46
C ARG A 28 2.56 -8.98 3.81
N GLU A 29 2.43 -9.75 4.89
CA GLU A 29 1.13 -10.22 5.38
C GLU A 29 0.22 -9.04 5.78
N GLY A 30 0.76 -8.04 6.48
CA GLY A 30 0.04 -6.83 6.84
C GLY A 30 -0.44 -6.05 5.61
N ARG A 31 0.41 -5.92 4.59
CA ARG A 31 0.06 -5.28 3.31
C ARG A 31 -1.00 -6.09 2.56
N ALA A 32 -0.85 -7.41 2.49
CA ALA A 32 -1.83 -8.28 1.83
C ALA A 32 -3.22 -8.23 2.45
N ARG A 33 -3.34 -7.92 3.74
CA ARG A 33 -4.64 -7.81 4.42
C ARG A 33 -5.51 -6.69 3.86
N LEU A 34 -4.96 -5.50 3.61
CA LEU A 34 -5.74 -4.31 3.27
C LEU A 34 -5.38 -3.68 1.92
N TRP A 35 -4.19 -3.95 1.39
CA TRP A 35 -3.63 -3.26 0.22
C TRP A 35 -3.46 -4.16 -0.99
N ASP A 36 -2.83 -5.34 -0.84
CA ASP A 36 -2.62 -6.25 -1.97
C ASP A 36 -3.89 -7.10 -2.21
N LYS A 37 -4.95 -6.45 -2.71
CA LYS A 37 -6.21 -7.09 -3.05
C LYS A 37 -6.12 -7.72 -4.44
N HIS A 38 -6.55 -8.97 -4.55
CA HIS A 38 -6.82 -9.58 -5.85
C HIS A 38 -8.06 -8.93 -6.46
N ILE A 39 -7.91 -8.42 -7.69
CA ILE A 39 -9.02 -7.87 -8.47
C ILE A 39 -9.37 -8.89 -9.54
N ASP A 40 -10.60 -9.41 -9.46
CA ASP A 40 -11.16 -10.27 -10.49
C ASP A 40 -11.42 -9.42 -11.76
N PRO A 41 -10.76 -9.73 -12.90
CA PRO A 41 -10.91 -8.96 -14.13
C PRO A 41 -12.34 -8.96 -14.70
N GLU A 42 -13.06 -10.08 -14.58
CA GLU A 42 -14.43 -10.24 -15.09
C GLU A 42 -15.39 -9.38 -14.27
N LEU A 43 -15.27 -9.44 -12.94
CA LEU A 43 -16.05 -8.60 -12.05
C LEU A 43 -15.74 -7.10 -12.28
N GLN A 44 -14.46 -6.76 -12.48
CA GLN A 44 -14.05 -5.40 -12.77
C GLN A 44 -14.67 -4.89 -14.09
N GLU A 45 -14.77 -5.75 -15.10
CA GLU A 45 -15.46 -5.43 -16.35
C GLU A 45 -16.96 -5.22 -16.13
N GLY A 46 -17.63 -6.09 -15.36
CA GLY A 46 -19.03 -5.91 -14.99
C GLY A 46 -19.30 -4.58 -14.27
N PHE A 47 -18.41 -4.17 -13.37
CA PHE A 47 -18.50 -2.85 -12.71
C PHE A 47 -18.29 -1.69 -13.67
N ARG A 48 -17.38 -1.82 -14.65
CA ARG A 48 -17.18 -0.80 -15.69
C ARG A 48 -18.42 -0.67 -16.58
N ALA A 49 -19.01 -1.79 -16.99
CA ALA A 49 -20.21 -1.83 -17.83
C ALA A 49 -21.44 -1.26 -17.10
N SER A 50 -21.53 -1.44 -15.78
CA SER A 50 -22.65 -0.99 -14.95
C SER A 50 -22.54 0.47 -14.49
N LYS A 51 -21.53 1.22 -14.94
CA LYS A 51 -21.26 2.59 -14.48
C LYS A 51 -22.33 3.57 -14.98
N VAL A 52 -23.01 4.24 -14.05
CA VAL A 52 -23.98 5.31 -14.36
C VAL A 52 -23.28 6.68 -14.38
N PRO A 53 -23.47 7.52 -15.41
CA PRO A 53 -22.88 8.85 -15.45
C PRO A 53 -23.45 9.73 -14.32
N LEU A 54 -22.55 10.38 -13.57
CA LEU A 54 -22.87 11.29 -12.47
C LEU A 54 -22.54 12.74 -12.88
N LYS A 55 -23.31 13.70 -12.37
CA LYS A 55 -22.99 15.14 -12.53
C LYS A 55 -21.67 15.47 -11.81
N PRO A 56 -20.89 16.47 -12.28
CA PRO A 56 -19.63 16.87 -11.63
C PRO A 56 -19.78 17.21 -10.13
N TYR A 57 -20.92 17.80 -9.77
CA TYR A 57 -21.30 18.07 -8.39
C TYR A 57 -22.63 17.39 -8.08
N VAL A 58 -22.55 16.14 -7.59
CA VAL A 58 -23.73 15.30 -7.28
C VAL A 58 -24.65 15.98 -6.25
N TYR A 59 -24.09 16.77 -5.34
CA TYR A 59 -24.81 17.45 -4.27
C TYR A 59 -25.05 18.94 -4.51
N GLN A 60 -24.78 19.46 -5.72
CA GLN A 60 -25.08 20.86 -6.00
C GLN A 60 -26.59 21.06 -6.06
N THR A 61 -27.14 21.71 -5.04
CA THR A 61 -28.49 22.27 -5.05
C THR A 61 -28.44 23.58 -5.83
N ASN A 62 -29.16 23.64 -6.96
CA ASN A 62 -29.32 24.86 -7.75
C ASN A 62 -29.98 25.98 -6.93
#